data_AF-A0AAW2YU82-F1
#
_entry.id   AF-A0AAW2YU82-F1
#
_cell.length_a   1.000
_cell.length_b   1.000
_cell.length_c   1.000
_cell.angle_alpha   90.00
_cell.angle_beta   90.00
_cell.angle_gamma   90.00
#
_symmetry.space_group_name_H-M   'P 1'
#
loop_
_entity.id
_entity.type
_entity.pdbx_description
1 polymer ?
#
loop_
_entity_poly.entity_id
_entity_poly.type
_entity_poly.pdbx_seq_one_letter_code
_entity_poly.pdbx_strand_id
1 'polypeptide(L)'
;MNREGNKRKLEEMFSENVDEGNDEQSEKRIRLLSVDAPPALNSPLLPSADMAVLFGKHPDCSSCSNDPLPEVQTNVLSTSEVIDELECIICRETFLKPYTLQCSHTFCKKCINTWMKVRKSCPTCRKLLTRQPVYNMTLDKILRLVLKKMKFQEQEDMDRRRLELEKEEADALQRFITTVKSAKERGVVFLNISNPWNDNERLLFKTGVERYEGTARKLYCELTNFSLDFIKNATTEQLEVGCKNLGFLIPKVIGSNPTTDFNLIRMILTDFLST
;
A
#
# COMPACT_ATOMS: atom_id res chain seq x y z
N MET A 1 -31.41 3.98 33.22
CA MET A 1 -31.37 5.41 32.84
C MET A 1 -30.58 5.54 31.54
N ASN A 2 -31.27 6.00 30.48
CA ASN A 2 -30.83 6.44 29.14
C ASN A 2 -29.61 5.78 28.45
N ARG A 3 -29.87 4.71 27.68
CA ARG A 3 -28.98 4.19 26.61
C ARG A 3 -29.15 4.94 25.26
N GLU A 4 -30.30 5.59 25.05
CA GLU A 4 -30.62 6.28 23.79
C GLU A 4 -29.85 7.60 23.58
N GLY A 5 -29.49 8.29 24.67
CA GLY A 5 -28.86 9.62 24.61
C GLY A 5 -27.40 9.60 24.12
N ASN A 6 -26.67 8.48 24.32
CA ASN A 6 -25.27 8.36 23.92
C ASN A 6 -25.07 7.85 22.49
N LYS A 7 -26.11 7.32 21.84
CA LYS A 7 -26.06 6.87 20.43
C LYS A 7 -26.06 8.04 19.45
N ARG A 8 -26.83 9.09 19.74
CA ARG A 8 -26.97 10.26 18.84
C ARG A 8 -25.68 11.08 18.65
N LYS A 9 -24.75 11.02 19.61
CA LYS A 9 -23.53 11.84 19.57
C LYS A 9 -22.40 11.24 18.71
N LEU A 10 -22.51 9.97 18.29
CA LEU A 10 -21.54 9.33 17.40
C LEU A 10 -21.90 9.51 15.92
N GLU A 11 -23.20 9.58 15.61
CA GLU A 11 -23.70 9.75 14.23
C GLU A 11 -23.50 11.18 13.70
N GLU A 12 -23.54 12.19 14.57
CA GLU A 12 -23.29 13.60 14.21
C GLU A 12 -21.82 13.94 13.91
N MET A 13 -20.86 13.04 14.20
CA MET A 13 -19.44 13.29 13.95
C MET A 13 -18.97 12.93 12.52
N PHE A 14 -19.83 12.31 11.69
CA PHE A 14 -19.38 11.62 10.47
C PHE A 14 -20.22 11.82 9.20
N SER A 15 -21.13 12.80 9.15
CA SER A 15 -22.01 12.97 7.98
C SER A 15 -21.70 14.25 7.19
N GLU A 16 -21.10 14.11 6.01
CA GLU A 16 -21.23 15.09 4.92
C GLU A 16 -21.76 14.36 3.67
N ASN A 17 -22.82 14.92 3.12
CA ASN A 17 -23.67 14.39 2.05
C ASN A 17 -22.92 14.27 0.72
N VAL A 18 -23.13 13.18 -0.02
CA VAL A 18 -22.70 13.03 -1.41
C VAL A 18 -23.93 12.86 -2.30
N ASP A 19 -24.11 13.83 -3.17
CA ASP A 19 -25.17 13.94 -4.17
C ASP A 19 -24.94 12.97 -5.34
N GLU A 20 -25.99 12.30 -5.79
CA GLU A 20 -25.98 11.33 -6.89
C GLU A 20 -26.12 12.04 -8.24
N GLY A 21 -25.12 11.89 -9.10
CA GLY A 21 -25.14 12.34 -10.49
C GLY A 21 -24.98 11.16 -11.45
N ASN A 22 -26.07 10.91 -12.18
CA ASN A 22 -26.25 9.94 -13.25
C ASN A 22 -25.29 10.19 -14.44
N ASP A 23 -24.88 9.13 -15.17
CA ASP A 23 -24.95 9.13 -16.65
C ASP A 23 -24.45 7.82 -17.30
N GLU A 24 -25.24 7.43 -18.29
CA GLU A 24 -25.26 6.20 -19.07
C GLU A 24 -24.29 6.17 -20.27
N GLN A 25 -23.83 4.94 -20.56
CA GLN A 25 -23.61 4.32 -21.88
C GLN A 25 -22.62 4.95 -22.88
N SER A 26 -21.60 4.16 -23.26
CA SER A 26 -21.41 3.77 -24.67
C SER A 26 -20.37 2.66 -24.82
N GLU A 27 -20.84 1.49 -25.26
CA GLU A 27 -20.03 0.39 -25.75
C GLU A 27 -19.45 0.72 -27.12
N LYS A 28 -18.13 0.61 -27.30
CA LYS A 28 -17.51 0.46 -28.63
C LYS A 28 -16.46 -0.65 -28.63
N ARG A 29 -16.85 -1.76 -29.25
CA ARG A 29 -16.06 -2.92 -29.64
C ARG A 29 -15.06 -2.50 -30.72
N ILE A 30 -13.76 -2.56 -30.46
CA ILE A 30 -12.71 -2.36 -31.47
C ILE A 30 -11.77 -3.57 -31.48
N ARG A 31 -11.49 -4.01 -32.70
CA ARG A 31 -10.94 -5.30 -33.14
C ARG A 31 -9.52 -5.54 -32.60
N LEU A 32 -9.23 -6.78 -32.18
CA LEU A 32 -7.86 -7.24 -31.97
C LEU A 32 -7.10 -7.14 -33.30
N LEU A 33 -6.09 -6.28 -33.35
CA LEU A 33 -5.05 -6.33 -34.36
C LEU A 33 -4.11 -7.49 -34.00
N SER A 34 -3.83 -8.33 -34.99
CA SER A 34 -2.83 -9.40 -34.89
C SER A 34 -1.49 -8.76 -34.56
N VAL A 35 -0.91 -9.12 -33.42
CA VAL A 35 0.45 -8.69 -33.04
C VAL A 35 1.41 -9.67 -33.68
N ASP A 36 2.20 -9.21 -34.65
CA ASP A 36 3.36 -9.93 -35.13
C ASP A 36 4.29 -10.25 -33.96
N ALA A 37 4.95 -11.41 -34.03
CA ALA A 37 5.85 -11.90 -33.00
C ALA A 37 6.89 -10.82 -32.60
N PRO A 38 7.18 -10.65 -31.31
CA PRO A 38 8.14 -9.64 -30.89
C PRO A 38 9.51 -9.97 -31.48
N PRO A 39 10.25 -8.99 -32.04
CA PRO A 39 11.64 -9.22 -32.38
C PRO A 39 12.38 -9.59 -31.10
N ALA A 40 13.25 -10.59 -31.19
CA ALA A 40 14.06 -11.08 -30.08
C ALA A 40 14.67 -9.90 -29.32
N LEU A 41 14.32 -9.77 -28.04
CA LEU A 41 14.99 -8.87 -27.10
C LEU A 41 16.44 -9.35 -26.97
N ASN A 42 17.31 -8.84 -27.82
CA ASN A 42 18.74 -8.86 -27.55
C ASN A 42 18.96 -7.86 -26.42
N SER A 43 18.88 -8.35 -25.18
CA SER A 43 19.49 -7.66 -24.04
C SER A 43 20.92 -7.32 -24.42
N PRO A 44 21.38 -6.07 -24.32
CA PRO A 44 22.80 -5.81 -24.39
C PRO A 44 23.39 -6.45 -23.13
N LEU A 45 24.07 -7.58 -23.31
CA LEU A 45 25.11 -7.99 -22.36
C LEU A 45 26.07 -6.80 -22.30
N LEU A 46 25.95 -5.98 -21.27
CA LEU A 46 26.97 -4.98 -20.95
C LEU A 46 28.30 -5.76 -20.88
N PRO A 47 29.29 -5.45 -21.73
CA PRO A 47 30.60 -6.03 -21.54
C PRO A 47 31.10 -5.54 -20.20
N SER A 48 31.46 -6.45 -19.30
CA SER A 48 32.27 -6.08 -18.14
C SER A 48 33.48 -5.29 -18.66
N ALA A 49 33.92 -4.30 -17.89
CA ALA A 49 35.09 -3.47 -18.21
C ALA A 49 36.37 -4.29 -18.50
N ASP A 50 36.34 -5.60 -18.28
CA ASP A 50 37.44 -6.54 -18.47
C ASP A 50 37.59 -7.07 -19.92
N MET A 51 36.67 -6.75 -20.85
CA MET A 51 36.80 -7.15 -22.26
C MET A 51 37.68 -6.22 -23.11
N ALA A 52 38.08 -5.05 -22.60
CA ALA A 52 39.01 -4.15 -23.31
C ALA A 52 40.39 -4.80 -23.55
N VAL A 53 40.70 -5.87 -22.84
CA VAL A 53 41.96 -6.63 -22.97
C VAL A 53 41.90 -7.64 -24.13
N LEU A 54 40.71 -8.06 -24.58
CA LEU A 54 40.57 -9.01 -25.70
C LEU A 54 40.68 -8.36 -27.09
N PHE A 55 40.53 -7.04 -27.17
CA PHE A 55 40.86 -6.25 -28.36
C PHE A 55 42.23 -5.54 -28.20
N GLY A 56 43.13 -6.14 -27.41
CA GLY A 56 44.51 -5.73 -27.34
C GLY A 56 45.18 -5.85 -28.72
N LYS A 57 45.84 -4.77 -29.13
CA LYS A 57 46.65 -4.67 -30.35
C LYS A 57 47.42 -5.97 -30.63
N HIS A 58 47.11 -6.63 -31.75
CA HIS A 58 48.00 -7.68 -32.26
C HIS A 58 49.30 -7.00 -32.72
N PRO A 59 50.48 -7.39 -32.22
CA PRO A 59 51.73 -6.65 -32.46
C PRO A 59 52.14 -6.52 -33.94
N ASP A 60 51.70 -7.45 -34.81
CA ASP A 60 52.23 -7.58 -36.17
C ASP A 60 51.19 -7.53 -37.31
N CYS A 61 49.99 -6.96 -37.08
CA CYS A 61 48.99 -6.88 -38.14
C CYS A 61 49.12 -5.55 -38.92
N SER A 62 49.65 -5.60 -40.14
CA SER A 62 49.78 -4.46 -41.05
C SER A 62 48.55 -4.19 -41.92
N SER A 63 47.49 -5.01 -41.80
CA SER A 63 46.30 -4.97 -42.66
C SER A 63 45.02 -4.48 -41.97
N CYS A 64 45.00 -4.32 -40.65
CA CYS A 64 43.84 -3.77 -39.94
C CYS A 64 43.98 -2.24 -39.79
N SER A 65 43.05 -1.49 -40.38
CA SER A 65 42.91 -0.05 -40.14
C SER A 65 42.67 0.21 -38.66
N ASN A 66 43.43 1.15 -38.07
CA ASN A 66 43.17 1.69 -36.74
C ASN A 66 41.95 2.62 -36.75
N ASP A 67 40.84 2.19 -37.34
CA ASP A 67 39.61 2.94 -37.28
C ASP A 67 39.14 2.91 -35.83
N PRO A 68 38.93 4.06 -35.18
CA PRO A 68 38.35 4.09 -33.85
C PRO A 68 37.05 3.29 -33.87
N LEU A 69 36.86 2.42 -32.88
CA LEU A 69 35.56 1.78 -32.65
C LEU A 69 34.49 2.88 -32.70
N PRO A 70 33.38 2.69 -33.44
CA PRO A 70 32.33 3.70 -33.49
C PRO A 70 31.91 4.01 -32.05
N GLU A 71 31.86 5.29 -31.69
CA GLU A 71 31.39 5.71 -30.38
C GLU A 71 30.01 5.10 -30.16
N VAL A 72 29.94 4.10 -29.27
CA VAL A 72 28.67 3.54 -28.84
C VAL A 72 28.00 4.68 -28.09
N GLN A 73 27.01 5.32 -28.71
CA GLN A 73 26.12 6.22 -28.01
C GLN A 73 25.35 5.39 -26.98
N THR A 74 25.91 5.29 -25.78
CA THR A 74 25.21 4.68 -24.67
C THR A 74 24.11 5.66 -24.29
N ASN A 75 22.88 5.32 -24.63
CA ASN A 75 21.70 6.12 -24.31
C ASN A 75 21.38 5.93 -22.80
N VAL A 76 22.32 6.34 -21.94
CA VAL A 76 22.24 6.19 -20.48
C VAL A 76 21.48 7.38 -19.95
N LEU A 77 20.29 7.11 -19.40
CA LEU A 77 19.52 8.12 -18.68
C LEU A 77 20.36 8.69 -17.52
N SER A 78 20.44 10.01 -17.44
CA SER A 78 21.01 10.71 -16.30
C SER A 78 20.16 10.51 -15.05
N THR A 79 20.77 10.69 -13.87
CA THR A 79 20.04 10.55 -12.60
C THR A 79 18.88 11.55 -12.48
N SER A 80 19.03 12.75 -13.04
CA SER A 80 17.96 13.76 -13.09
C SER A 80 16.77 13.31 -13.94
N GLU A 81 17.02 12.81 -15.15
CA GLU A 81 15.95 12.32 -16.04
C GLU A 81 15.19 11.15 -15.41
N VAL A 82 15.86 10.31 -14.62
CA VAL A 82 15.19 9.23 -13.87
C VAL A 82 14.28 9.79 -12.78
N ILE A 83 14.65 10.87 -12.08
CA ILE A 83 13.82 11.43 -11.00
C ILE A 83 12.60 12.15 -11.53
N ASP A 84 12.70 12.81 -12.68
CA ASP A 84 11.58 13.50 -13.33
C ASP A 84 10.44 12.51 -13.66
N GLU A 85 10.78 11.26 -13.97
CA GLU A 85 9.82 10.17 -14.18
C GLU A 85 9.24 9.59 -12.87
N LEU A 86 9.75 10.00 -11.71
CA LEU A 86 9.38 9.50 -10.38
C LEU A 86 8.63 10.53 -9.54
N GLU A 87 7.76 11.29 -10.19
CA GLU A 87 6.93 12.31 -9.57
C GLU A 87 5.48 11.88 -9.32
N CYS A 88 4.92 12.38 -8.22
CA CYS A 88 3.51 12.21 -7.95
C CYS A 88 2.67 13.24 -8.70
N ILE A 89 1.73 12.79 -9.53
CA ILE A 89 0.79 13.67 -10.28
C ILE A 89 -0.06 14.60 -9.39
N ILE A 90 -0.23 14.28 -8.10
CA ILE A 90 -1.02 15.11 -7.18
C ILE A 90 -0.21 16.31 -6.68
N CYS A 91 0.98 16.08 -6.11
CA CYS A 91 1.80 17.15 -5.54
C CYS A 91 2.86 17.69 -6.51
N ARG A 92 3.11 17.01 -7.64
CA ARG A 92 4.14 17.33 -8.64
C ARG A 92 5.55 17.41 -8.03
N GLU A 93 5.82 16.50 -7.10
CA GLU A 93 7.12 16.37 -6.45
C GLU A 93 7.51 14.88 -6.50
N THR A 94 8.80 14.59 -6.35
CA THR A 94 9.30 13.21 -6.22
C THR A 94 8.51 12.45 -5.16
N PHE A 95 8.19 11.19 -5.44
CA PHE A 95 7.39 10.36 -4.55
C PHE A 95 7.97 10.29 -3.13
N LEU A 96 7.14 10.60 -2.14
CA LEU A 96 7.43 10.39 -0.72
C LEU A 96 6.53 9.28 -0.17
N LYS A 97 7.16 8.19 0.31
CA LYS A 97 6.48 6.93 0.69
C LYS A 97 5.47 6.54 -0.41
N PRO A 98 5.92 6.03 -1.58
CA PRO A 98 5.03 5.70 -2.70
C PRO A 98 4.04 4.60 -2.36
N TYR A 99 2.75 4.82 -2.64
CA TYR A 99 1.68 3.82 -2.54
C TYR A 99 1.09 3.56 -3.91
N THR A 100 1.00 2.28 -4.28
CA THR A 100 0.50 1.80 -5.55
C THR A 100 -0.93 1.26 -5.39
N LEU A 101 -1.82 1.70 -6.28
CA LEU A 101 -3.21 1.25 -6.36
C LEU A 101 -3.32 -0.05 -7.16
N GLN A 102 -4.45 -0.74 -7.05
CA GLN A 102 -4.74 -1.95 -7.84
C GLN A 102 -4.75 -1.75 -9.37
N CYS A 103 -4.83 -0.50 -9.82
CA CYS A 103 -4.70 -0.13 -11.23
C CYS A 103 -3.25 0.22 -11.63
N SER A 104 -2.28 -0.07 -10.77
CA SER A 104 -0.84 0.15 -10.93
C SER A 104 -0.36 1.61 -10.93
N HIS A 105 -1.24 2.59 -10.70
CA HIS A 105 -0.82 3.98 -10.49
C HIS A 105 -0.28 4.20 -9.08
N THR A 106 0.78 5.00 -8.97
CA THR A 106 1.50 5.27 -7.72
C THR A 106 1.43 6.73 -7.33
N PHE A 107 1.32 7.00 -6.02
CA PHE A 107 1.18 8.34 -5.44
C PHE A 107 1.93 8.43 -4.11
N CYS A 108 2.23 9.65 -3.64
CA CYS A 108 2.71 9.83 -2.26
C CYS A 108 1.64 9.37 -1.26
N LYS A 109 2.06 8.79 -0.12
CA LYS A 109 1.15 8.36 0.95
C LYS A 109 0.12 9.42 1.32
N LYS A 110 0.59 10.63 1.65
CA LYS A 110 -0.26 11.75 2.07
C LYS A 110 -1.26 12.15 0.97
N CYS A 111 -0.82 12.13 -0.28
CA CYS A 111 -1.64 12.52 -1.43
C CYS A 111 -2.80 11.55 -1.64
N ILE A 112 -2.53 10.24 -1.71
CA ILE A 112 -3.59 9.25 -1.93
C ILE A 112 -4.51 9.11 -0.71
N ASN A 113 -3.97 9.17 0.51
CA ASN A 113 -4.77 9.11 1.72
C ASN A 113 -5.72 10.31 1.84
N THR A 114 -5.29 11.50 1.37
CA THR A 114 -6.14 12.69 1.35
C THR A 114 -7.24 12.55 0.31
N TRP A 115 -6.90 12.10 -0.90
CA TRP A 115 -7.87 11.86 -1.97
C TRP A 115 -8.95 10.84 -1.56
N MET A 116 -8.53 9.74 -0.93
CA MET A 116 -9.43 8.66 -0.50
C MET A 116 -10.39 9.01 0.63
N LYS A 117 -10.21 10.15 1.30
CA LYS A 117 -11.21 10.69 2.23
C LYS A 117 -12.43 11.23 1.51
N VAL A 118 -12.26 11.71 0.27
CA VAL A 118 -13.32 12.34 -0.53
C VAL A 118 -13.81 11.41 -1.63
N ARG A 119 -12.91 10.68 -2.30
CA ARG A 119 -13.27 9.82 -3.46
C ARG A 119 -12.57 8.47 -3.40
N LYS A 120 -13.32 7.39 -3.62
CA LYS A 120 -12.80 6.01 -3.70
C LYS A 120 -12.39 5.59 -5.12
N SER A 121 -11.75 6.49 -5.88
CA SER A 121 -11.31 6.23 -7.27
C SER A 121 -9.86 6.64 -7.49
N CYS A 122 -9.21 6.09 -8.52
CA CYS A 122 -7.85 6.49 -8.88
C CYS A 122 -7.83 7.93 -9.42
N PRO A 123 -6.93 8.82 -8.94
CA PRO A 123 -6.78 10.17 -9.47
C PRO A 123 -6.44 10.22 -10.97
N THR A 124 -5.65 9.25 -11.46
CA THR A 124 -5.17 9.20 -12.85
C THR A 124 -6.20 8.60 -13.80
N CYS A 125 -6.63 7.36 -13.57
CA CYS A 125 -7.48 6.62 -14.51
C CYS A 125 -8.95 6.47 -14.07
N ARG A 126 -9.33 7.06 -12.93
CA ARG A 126 -10.70 7.07 -12.39
C ARG A 126 -11.33 5.71 -12.05
N LYS A 127 -10.59 4.60 -12.21
CA LYS A 127 -11.03 3.27 -11.78
C LYS A 127 -11.36 3.25 -10.28
N LEU A 128 -12.45 2.58 -9.91
CA LEU A 128 -12.88 2.40 -8.53
C LEU A 128 -11.83 1.59 -7.74
N LEU A 129 -11.61 1.98 -6.48
CA LEU A 129 -10.72 1.28 -5.57
C LEU A 129 -11.52 0.25 -4.78
N THR A 130 -11.22 -1.02 -5.00
CA THR A 130 -11.82 -2.16 -4.26
C THR A 130 -10.84 -2.75 -3.24
N ARG A 131 -9.59 -2.28 -3.23
CA ARG A 131 -8.52 -2.68 -2.31
C ARG A 131 -7.80 -1.44 -1.80
N GLN A 132 -7.23 -1.55 -0.60
CA GLN A 132 -6.40 -0.49 -0.02
C GLN A 132 -5.11 -0.30 -0.83
N PRO A 133 -4.59 0.94 -0.93
CA PRO A 133 -3.28 1.20 -1.53
C PRO A 133 -2.18 0.42 -0.82
N VAL A 134 -1.21 -0.10 -1.57
CA VAL A 134 -0.09 -0.86 -1.00
C VAL A 134 1.19 -0.03 -1.06
N TYR A 135 1.92 0.02 0.05
CA TYR A 135 3.22 0.69 0.09
C TYR A 135 4.24 -0.01 -0.83
N ASN A 136 4.77 0.73 -1.79
CA ASN A 136 5.76 0.21 -2.74
C ASN A 136 7.17 0.33 -2.16
N MET A 137 7.55 -0.65 -1.34
CA MET A 137 8.86 -0.70 -0.68
C MET A 137 10.03 -0.69 -1.67
N THR A 138 9.88 -1.35 -2.82
CA THR A 138 10.93 -1.42 -3.84
C THR A 138 11.17 -0.04 -4.45
N LEU A 139 10.10 0.66 -4.82
CA LEU A 139 10.21 2.01 -5.37
C LEU A 139 10.77 2.99 -4.34
N ASP A 140 10.35 2.92 -3.06
CA ASP A 140 10.94 3.76 -2.00
C ASP A 140 12.45 3.51 -1.82
N LYS A 141 12.89 2.24 -1.90
CA LYS A 141 14.31 1.88 -1.84
C LYS A 141 15.08 2.43 -3.05
N ILE A 142 14.53 2.28 -4.25
CA ILE A 142 15.15 2.79 -5.48
C ILE A 142 15.28 4.32 -5.40
N LEU A 143 14.21 5.02 -5.01
CA LEU A 143 14.22 6.46 -4.80
C LEU A 143 15.35 6.90 -3.86
N ARG A 144 15.52 6.21 -2.72
CA ARG A 144 16.63 6.50 -1.79
C ARG A 144 18.00 6.31 -2.43
N LEU A 145 18.18 5.31 -3.30
CA LEU A 145 19.47 5.07 -3.96
C LEU A 145 19.75 6.12 -5.04
N VAL A 146 18.73 6.53 -5.79
CA VAL A 146 18.84 7.56 -6.84
C VAL A 146 19.10 8.93 -6.19
N LEU A 147 18.36 9.29 -5.14
CA LEU A 147 18.53 10.57 -4.42
C LEU A 147 19.91 10.73 -3.78
N LYS A 148 20.56 9.63 -3.34
CA LYS A 148 21.94 9.68 -2.83
C LYS A 148 22.98 10.13 -3.87
N LYS A 149 22.64 10.06 -5.16
CA LYS A 149 23.51 10.49 -6.27
C LYS A 149 23.19 11.91 -6.73
N MET A 150 22.16 12.54 -6.16
CA MET A 150 21.70 13.87 -6.53
C MET A 150 22.46 14.96 -5.80
N LYS A 151 22.11 16.22 -6.09
CA LYS A 151 22.70 17.37 -5.40
C LYS A 151 22.27 17.36 -3.94
N PHE A 152 23.15 17.89 -3.09
CA PHE A 152 22.93 17.98 -1.65
C PHE A 152 21.60 18.67 -1.29
N GLN A 153 21.22 19.73 -2.03
CA GLN A 153 19.98 20.47 -1.81
C GLN A 153 18.70 19.61 -2.01
N GLU A 154 18.66 18.80 -3.06
CA GLU A 154 17.52 17.92 -3.37
C GLU A 154 17.39 16.81 -2.32
N GLN A 155 18.54 16.34 -1.83
CA GLN A 155 18.59 15.36 -0.76
C GLN A 155 18.05 15.93 0.56
N GLU A 156 18.50 17.12 0.96
CA GLU A 156 18.01 17.80 2.17
C GLU A 156 16.51 18.08 2.10
N ASP A 157 15.99 18.47 0.94
CA ASP A 157 14.56 18.70 0.73
C ASP A 157 13.74 17.43 0.96
N MET A 158 14.16 16.32 0.34
CA MET A 158 13.51 15.02 0.50
C MET A 158 13.57 14.50 1.94
N ASP A 159 14.71 14.65 2.61
CA ASP A 159 14.89 14.25 4.00
C ASP A 159 14.03 15.10 4.94
N ARG A 160 13.91 16.40 4.69
CA ARG A 160 13.01 17.31 5.43
C ARG A 160 11.56 16.88 5.28
N ARG A 161 11.07 16.68 4.05
CA ARG A 161 9.69 16.22 3.78
C ARG A 161 9.41 14.86 4.44
N ARG A 162 10.39 13.95 4.47
CA ARG A 162 10.25 12.67 5.17
C ARG A 162 10.12 12.84 6.68
N LEU A 163 10.98 13.65 7.29
CA LEU A 163 10.94 13.90 8.74
C LEU A 163 9.61 14.54 9.17
N GLU A 164 9.10 15.48 8.37
CA GLU A 164 7.78 16.09 8.60
C GLU A 164 6.66 15.04 8.57
N LEU A 165 6.66 14.15 7.57
CA LEU A 165 5.68 13.07 7.48
C LEU A 165 5.75 12.11 8.67
N GLU A 166 6.95 11.74 9.12
CA GLU A 166 7.14 10.88 10.29
C GLU A 166 6.66 11.54 11.58
N LYS A 167 6.91 12.84 11.75
CA LYS A 167 6.38 13.62 12.87
C LYS A 167 4.85 13.68 12.85
N GLU A 168 4.24 13.94 11.69
CA GLU A 168 2.78 13.95 11.55
C GLU A 168 2.16 12.59 11.94
N GLU A 169 2.79 11.48 11.51
CA GLU A 169 2.37 10.12 11.86
C GLU A 169 2.51 9.84 13.37
N ALA A 170 3.61 10.26 13.99
CA ALA A 170 3.85 10.12 15.43
C ALA A 170 2.83 10.93 16.25
N ASP A 171 2.56 12.17 15.86
CA ASP A 171 1.58 13.03 16.53
C ASP A 171 0.16 12.46 16.40
N ALA A 172 -0.20 11.90 15.24
CA ALA A 172 -1.48 11.25 15.04
C ALA A 172 -1.66 10.00 15.93
N LEU A 173 -0.61 9.18 16.04
CA LEU A 173 -0.58 8.03 16.94
C LEU A 173 -0.73 8.45 18.40
N GLN A 174 -0.01 9.50 18.81
CA GLN A 174 -0.07 10.01 20.18
C GLN A 174 -1.47 10.55 20.53
N ARG A 175 -2.11 11.28 19.60
CA ARG A 175 -3.51 11.70 19.76
C ARG A 175 -4.45 10.52 19.95
N PHE A 176 -4.30 9.48 19.14
CA PHE A 176 -5.10 8.25 19.27
C PHE A 176 -4.94 7.60 20.65
N ILE A 177 -3.69 7.43 21.12
CA ILE A 177 -3.40 6.87 22.44
C ILE A 177 -4.06 7.68 23.54
N THR A 178 -3.97 9.01 23.49
CA THR A 178 -4.60 9.90 24.48
C THR A 178 -6.13 9.76 24.47
N THR A 179 -6.75 9.72 23.28
CA THR A 179 -8.21 9.51 23.16
C THR A 179 -8.64 8.18 23.80
N VAL A 180 -7.88 7.10 23.55
CA VAL A 180 -8.15 5.78 24.10
C VAL A 180 -8.01 5.78 25.63
N LYS A 181 -6.97 6.42 26.18
CA LYS A 181 -6.78 6.55 27.64
C LYS A 181 -7.96 7.26 28.29
N SER A 182 -8.36 8.41 27.75
CA SER A 182 -9.52 9.16 28.26
C SER A 182 -10.83 8.36 28.15
N ALA A 183 -11.01 7.56 27.10
CA ALA A 183 -12.17 6.68 26.98
C ALA A 183 -12.19 5.58 28.06
N LYS A 184 -11.02 4.99 28.38
CA LYS A 184 -10.89 4.02 29.47
C LYS A 184 -11.21 4.63 30.83
N GLU A 185 -10.71 5.84 31.10
CA GLU A 185 -10.98 6.58 32.34
C GLU A 185 -12.48 6.89 32.52
N ARG A 186 -13.19 7.14 31.41
CA ARG A 186 -14.65 7.33 31.40
C ARG A 186 -15.45 6.03 31.48
N GLY A 187 -14.80 4.87 31.58
CA GLY A 187 -15.46 3.57 31.64
C GLY A 187 -16.10 3.14 30.32
N VAL A 188 -15.61 3.64 29.17
CA VAL A 188 -16.10 3.18 27.85
C VAL A 188 -15.72 1.71 27.66
N VAL A 189 -16.72 0.89 27.35
CA VAL A 189 -16.52 -0.53 27.02
C VAL A 189 -16.15 -0.63 25.54
N PHE A 190 -15.01 -1.26 25.25
CA PHE A 190 -14.57 -1.55 23.89
C PHE A 190 -15.14 -2.88 23.42
N LEU A 191 -15.20 -3.06 22.09
CA LEU A 191 -15.57 -4.33 21.48
C LEU A 191 -14.66 -5.45 21.99
N ASN A 192 -15.15 -6.68 21.98
CA ASN A 192 -14.33 -7.85 22.26
C ASN A 192 -14.57 -8.88 21.17
N ILE A 193 -13.52 -9.28 20.46
CA ILE A 193 -13.59 -10.20 19.33
C ILE A 193 -14.17 -11.57 19.70
N SER A 194 -14.05 -11.98 20.97
CA SER A 194 -14.60 -13.24 21.48
C SER A 194 -16.12 -13.20 21.70
N ASN A 195 -16.72 -12.01 21.69
CA ASN A 195 -18.16 -11.82 21.88
C ASN A 195 -18.84 -11.57 20.53
N PRO A 196 -20.07 -12.07 20.31
CA PRO A 196 -20.78 -11.83 19.06
C PRO A 196 -21.11 -10.34 18.88
N TRP A 197 -20.80 -9.80 17.69
CA TRP A 197 -21.08 -8.42 17.32
C TRP A 197 -22.37 -8.31 16.50
N ASN A 198 -23.13 -7.25 16.75
CA ASN A 198 -24.22 -6.82 15.87
C ASN A 198 -23.68 -6.05 14.65
N ASP A 199 -24.54 -5.77 13.66
CA ASP A 199 -24.10 -5.17 12.40
C ASP A 199 -23.47 -3.77 12.57
N ASN A 200 -23.92 -2.98 13.55
CA ASN A 200 -23.33 -1.67 13.84
C ASN A 200 -21.92 -1.80 14.44
N GLU A 201 -21.71 -2.79 15.32
CA GLU A 201 -20.40 -3.06 15.92
C GLU A 201 -19.40 -3.59 14.88
N ARG A 202 -19.86 -4.44 13.96
CA ARG A 202 -19.05 -4.90 12.82
C ARG A 202 -18.66 -3.75 11.90
N LEU A 203 -19.62 -2.87 11.58
CA LEU A 203 -19.36 -1.68 10.77
C LEU A 203 -18.39 -0.72 11.48
N LEU A 204 -18.55 -0.52 12.78
CA LEU A 204 -17.66 0.31 13.59
C LEU A 204 -16.22 -0.22 13.56
N PHE A 205 -16.06 -1.53 13.80
CA PHE A 205 -14.74 -2.17 13.75
C PHE A 205 -14.11 -2.06 12.36
N LYS A 206 -14.88 -2.41 11.30
CA LYS A 206 -14.42 -2.30 9.91
C LYS A 206 -13.96 -0.89 9.57
N THR A 207 -14.76 0.12 9.93
CA THR A 207 -14.44 1.53 9.70
C THR A 207 -13.18 1.96 10.47
N GLY A 208 -13.00 1.46 11.71
CA GLY A 208 -11.80 1.72 12.50
C GLY A 208 -10.55 1.11 11.88
N VAL A 209 -10.63 -0.16 11.46
CA VAL A 209 -9.53 -0.87 10.77
C VAL A 209 -9.17 -0.20 9.45
N GLU A 210 -10.14 0.29 8.68
CA GLU A 210 -9.89 1.02 7.42
C GLU A 210 -9.32 2.42 7.64
N ARG A 211 -9.53 3.02 8.82
CA ARG A 211 -9.08 4.37 9.16
C ARG A 211 -7.66 4.42 9.71
N TYR A 212 -7.25 3.38 10.44
CA TYR A 212 -5.94 3.30 11.06
C TYR A 212 -5.01 2.40 10.25
N GLU A 213 -3.72 2.76 10.18
CA GLU A 213 -2.67 1.97 9.52
C GLU A 213 -1.52 1.70 10.50
N GLY A 214 -0.69 0.68 10.21
CA GLY A 214 0.54 0.40 10.95
C GLY A 214 0.32 0.24 12.47
N THR A 215 1.12 0.95 13.27
CA THR A 215 1.07 0.88 14.74
C THR A 215 -0.30 1.28 15.31
N ALA A 216 -0.96 2.27 14.72
CA ALA A 216 -2.29 2.71 15.18
C ALA A 216 -3.35 1.62 14.96
N ARG A 217 -3.31 0.95 13.79
CA ARG A 217 -4.20 -0.18 13.47
C ARG A 217 -3.99 -1.34 14.43
N LYS A 218 -2.72 -1.69 14.69
CA LYS A 218 -2.36 -2.75 15.63
C LYS A 218 -2.93 -2.48 17.02
N LEU A 219 -2.73 -1.27 17.55
CA LEU A 219 -3.31 -0.86 18.84
C LEU A 219 -4.84 -0.88 18.82
N TYR A 220 -5.47 -0.44 17.72
CA TYR A 220 -6.93 -0.48 17.58
C TYR A 220 -7.47 -1.92 17.65
N CYS A 221 -6.84 -2.86 16.94
CA CYS A 221 -7.20 -4.28 17.01
C CYS A 221 -6.99 -4.84 18.42
N GLU A 222 -5.85 -4.54 19.06
CA GLU A 222 -5.54 -4.97 20.44
C GLU A 222 -6.57 -4.46 21.45
N LEU A 223 -7.10 -3.25 21.28
CA LEU A 223 -8.19 -2.73 22.14
C LEU A 223 -9.45 -3.57 22.06
N THR A 224 -9.65 -4.30 20.96
CA THR A 224 -10.78 -5.21 20.79
C THR A 224 -10.49 -6.65 21.23
N ASN A 225 -9.37 -6.87 21.92
CA ASN A 225 -8.82 -8.19 22.24
C ASN A 225 -8.47 -9.03 20.99
N PHE A 226 -8.33 -8.37 19.83
CA PHE A 226 -7.94 -9.02 18.59
C PHE A 226 -6.44 -8.84 18.37
N SER A 227 -5.66 -9.84 18.79
CA SER A 227 -4.20 -9.84 18.76
C SER A 227 -3.64 -11.14 18.19
N LEU A 228 -2.34 -11.15 17.85
CA LEU A 228 -1.66 -12.38 17.45
C LEU A 228 -1.66 -13.44 18.56
N ASP A 229 -1.64 -13.01 19.82
CA ASP A 229 -1.71 -13.92 20.97
C ASP A 229 -3.10 -14.58 21.05
N PHE A 230 -4.17 -13.78 20.90
CA PHE A 230 -5.52 -14.28 20.80
C PHE A 230 -5.66 -15.30 19.65
N ILE A 231 -5.19 -14.98 18.44
CA ILE A 231 -5.32 -15.91 17.29
C ILE A 231 -4.63 -17.25 17.57
N LYS A 232 -3.46 -17.24 18.22
CA LYS A 232 -2.72 -18.46 18.56
C LYS A 232 -3.42 -19.29 19.62
N ASN A 233 -3.91 -18.65 20.68
CA ASN A 233 -4.40 -19.33 21.88
C ASN A 233 -5.93 -19.51 21.92
N ALA A 234 -6.68 -18.88 21.02
CA ALA A 234 -8.14 -18.94 20.99
C ALA A 234 -8.66 -20.36 20.77
N THR A 235 -9.77 -20.68 21.42
CA THR A 235 -10.53 -21.92 21.18
C THR A 235 -11.17 -21.90 19.80
N THR A 236 -11.59 -23.06 19.29
CA THR A 236 -12.32 -23.17 18.02
C THR A 236 -13.56 -22.30 17.99
N GLU A 237 -14.35 -22.30 19.07
CA GLU A 237 -15.55 -21.47 19.22
C GLU A 237 -15.23 -19.96 19.14
N GLN A 238 -14.16 -19.52 19.81
CA GLN A 238 -13.73 -18.13 19.78
C GLN A 238 -13.26 -17.70 18.38
N LEU A 239 -12.56 -18.59 17.67
CA LEU A 239 -12.16 -18.34 16.27
C LEU A 239 -13.38 -18.23 15.36
N GLU A 240 -14.40 -19.07 15.54
CA GLU A 240 -15.63 -18.99 14.76
C GLU A 240 -16.38 -17.68 15.00
N VAL A 241 -16.51 -17.26 16.27
CA VAL A 241 -17.13 -15.98 16.62
C VAL A 241 -16.34 -14.81 16.01
N GLY A 242 -15.01 -14.83 16.13
CA GLY A 242 -14.14 -13.84 15.52
C GLY A 242 -14.28 -13.77 14.00
N CYS A 243 -14.32 -14.91 13.31
CA CYS A 243 -14.55 -14.95 11.86
C CYS A 243 -15.91 -14.38 11.46
N LYS A 244 -16.98 -14.73 12.18
CA LYS A 244 -18.32 -14.18 11.94
C LYS A 244 -18.36 -12.67 12.14
N ASN A 245 -17.71 -12.17 13.19
CA ASN A 245 -17.59 -10.74 13.48
C ASN A 245 -16.88 -9.98 12.36
N LEU A 246 -15.83 -10.57 11.79
CA LEU A 246 -15.04 -9.99 10.70
C LEU A 246 -15.68 -10.19 9.31
N GLY A 247 -16.79 -10.93 9.23
CA GLY A 247 -17.48 -11.22 7.97
C GLY A 247 -16.81 -12.28 7.10
N PHE A 248 -15.91 -13.09 7.66
CA PHE A 248 -15.33 -14.23 6.95
C PHE A 248 -16.34 -15.37 6.85
N LEU A 249 -16.49 -15.92 5.64
CA LEU A 249 -17.24 -17.16 5.43
C LEU A 249 -16.40 -18.32 5.96
N ILE A 250 -16.87 -18.96 7.02
CA ILE A 250 -16.26 -20.21 7.51
C ILE A 250 -16.73 -21.32 6.56
N PRO A 251 -15.83 -22.01 5.84
CA PRO A 251 -16.22 -23.14 5.00
C PRO A 251 -16.99 -24.15 5.86
N LYS A 252 -18.19 -24.56 5.42
CA LYS A 252 -18.87 -25.69 6.05
C LYS A 252 -17.94 -26.89 5.95
N VAL A 253 -17.59 -27.49 7.08
CA VAL A 253 -16.74 -28.67 7.21
C VAL A 253 -17.06 -29.69 6.12
N ILE A 254 -16.27 -29.72 5.05
CA ILE A 254 -16.32 -30.81 4.06
C ILE A 254 -15.35 -31.84 4.63
N GLY A 255 -15.92 -32.88 5.25
CA GLY A 255 -15.22 -33.76 6.18
C GLY A 255 -13.82 -34.21 5.77
N SER A 256 -12.88 -34.09 6.70
CA SER A 256 -11.99 -35.19 7.14
C SER A 256 -10.99 -34.76 8.22
N ASN A 257 -10.80 -33.46 8.52
CA ASN A 257 -10.01 -33.06 9.70
C ASN A 257 -10.29 -31.61 10.18
N PRO A 258 -10.98 -31.40 11.31
CA PRO A 258 -11.31 -30.06 11.82
C PRO A 258 -10.07 -29.18 12.10
N THR A 259 -8.93 -29.78 12.47
CA THR A 259 -7.70 -29.05 12.82
C THR A 259 -7.06 -28.33 11.64
N THR A 260 -7.16 -28.84 10.41
CA THR A 260 -6.63 -28.17 9.21
C THR A 260 -7.40 -26.90 8.87
N ASP A 261 -8.72 -26.88 9.10
CA ASP A 261 -9.57 -25.73 8.81
C ASP A 261 -9.29 -24.57 9.78
N PHE A 262 -9.06 -24.86 11.07
CA PHE A 262 -8.71 -23.84 12.06
C PHE A 262 -7.29 -23.29 11.90
N ASN A 263 -6.35 -24.08 11.37
CA ASN A 263 -5.02 -23.57 11.01
C ASN A 263 -5.10 -22.58 9.83
N LEU A 264 -5.96 -22.87 8.84
CA LEU A 264 -6.24 -21.95 7.75
C LEU A 264 -6.90 -20.66 8.25
N ILE A 265 -7.88 -20.78 9.16
CA ILE A 265 -8.51 -19.60 9.81
C ILE A 265 -7.46 -18.76 10.54
N ARG A 266 -6.59 -19.38 11.34
CA ARG A 266 -5.52 -18.65 12.03
C ARG A 266 -4.58 -17.94 11.05
N MET A 267 -4.27 -18.56 9.91
CA MET A 267 -3.46 -17.95 8.86
C MET A 267 -4.17 -16.71 8.27
N ILE A 268 -5.46 -16.82 7.91
CA ILE A 268 -6.26 -15.71 7.36
C ILE A 268 -6.37 -14.55 8.36
N LEU A 269 -6.64 -14.85 9.63
CA LEU A 269 -6.74 -13.82 10.68
C LEU A 269 -5.38 -13.16 10.95
N THR A 270 -4.29 -13.92 10.86
CA THR A 270 -2.93 -13.39 10.98
C THR A 270 -2.61 -12.45 9.83
N ASP A 271 -2.95 -12.85 8.60
CA ASP A 271 -2.77 -12.01 7.41
C ASP A 271 -3.55 -10.70 7.54
N PHE A 272 -4.81 -10.77 7.99
CA PHE A 272 -5.65 -9.59 8.25
C PHE A 272 -5.03 -8.61 9.27
N LEU A 273 -4.36 -9.11 10.32
CA LEU A 273 -3.65 -8.25 11.28
C LEU A 273 -2.33 -7.69 10.72
N SER A 274 -1.76 -8.31 9.70
CA SER A 274 -0.50 -7.90 9.09
C SER A 274 -0.65 -6.89 7.96
N THR A 275 -1.84 -6.79 7.37
CA THR A 275 -2.24 -5.70 6.44
C THR A 275 -2.45 -4.37 7.15
#